data_AF-A0AAE0NXW3-F1
#
_entry.id   AF-A0AAE0NXW3-F1
#
_cell.length_a   1.000
_cell.length_b   1.000
_cell.length_c   1.000
_cell.angle_alpha   90.00
_cell.angle_beta   90.00
_cell.angle_gamma   90.00
#
_symmetry.space_group_name_H-M   'P 1'
#
loop_
_entity.id
_entity.type
_entity.pdbx_description
1 polymer ?
#
loop_
_entity_poly.entity_id
_entity_poly.type
_entity_poly.pdbx_seq_one_letter_code
_entity_poly.pdbx_strand_id
1 'polypeptide(L)'
;MDRDISPPPVKRGKITPAQKQNESNLPLHNPPTFSKTLRLFSWNINGIEPFLPPSDKKITSFFKPKNSQNQPEKEPPPSASLRAFLARHNWPEVLFLQEVKIKHGDTKTLASLLSAVNTPLNSTDELASDRTYTLDTVLPEDKYNARGCGGKLYGVTTLIRKDFAQEYVVSARSVPWDLEGRVCVVELHPYHPPSPFSFSSSPSSSLSSNDRKDKDEGRKRKRGGGYNPLALLNIYAVNGTSAPYRSPETGKIVGTRHDHKLAFHSRLRDECLRLQEGGFQVVVAGDLNVARGEGDGFPRLRTFPRQHCVNRVDFNGKFFGGEDNARARAYVGDSDGVDNAEKEGRCLDAVDVWRAMHGKERRYTYHPRTSKKWGESCDRVDLIFVSRGLWESGRVIATGILDSPQERGPSDHAPIWVEVGM
;
A
#
# COMPACT_ATOMS: atom_id res chain seq x y z
N MET A 1 40.53 22.63 43.73
CA MET A 1 39.18 22.80 43.13
C MET A 1 39.14 21.83 41.97
N ASP A 2 38.79 20.61 42.33
CA ASP A 2 39.11 19.39 41.61
C ASP A 2 38.06 19.06 40.56
N ARG A 3 38.55 18.47 39.47
CA ARG A 3 37.79 17.99 38.32
C ARG A 3 37.35 16.55 38.60
N ASP A 4 36.05 16.29 38.53
CA ASP A 4 35.50 14.93 38.65
C ASP A 4 35.65 14.15 37.34
N ILE A 5 36.35 13.02 37.46
CA ILE A 5 36.64 12.02 36.44
C ILE A 5 35.70 10.83 36.70
N SER A 6 35.03 10.34 35.65
CA SER A 6 34.14 9.18 35.70
C SER A 6 34.83 7.90 36.22
N PRO A 7 34.11 7.04 36.97
CA PRO A 7 34.65 5.75 37.42
C PRO A 7 34.64 4.66 36.31
N PRO A 8 35.51 3.65 36.42
CA PRO A 8 35.76 2.63 35.39
C PRO A 8 34.72 1.48 35.36
N PRO A 9 34.72 0.64 34.29
CA PRO A 9 33.63 -0.30 34.00
C PRO A 9 33.70 -1.57 34.86
N VAL A 10 32.54 -2.01 35.38
CA VAL A 10 32.41 -3.23 36.20
C VAL A 10 32.30 -4.48 35.32
N LYS A 11 33.01 -5.51 35.76
CA LYS A 11 33.34 -6.78 35.08
C LYS A 11 32.13 -7.61 34.61
N ARG A 12 32.30 -8.19 33.42
CA ARG A 12 31.50 -9.24 32.76
C ARG A 12 31.33 -10.46 33.68
N GLY A 13 30.10 -10.72 34.13
CA GLY A 13 29.71 -12.00 34.74
C GLY A 13 29.47 -13.08 33.68
N LYS A 14 29.97 -14.30 33.94
CA LYS A 14 29.77 -15.49 33.09
C LYS A 14 28.30 -15.89 33.06
N ILE A 15 27.76 -16.12 31.87
CA ILE A 15 26.42 -16.67 31.65
C ILE A 15 26.48 -18.18 31.83
N THR A 16 25.77 -18.68 32.85
CA THR A 16 25.44 -20.10 33.02
C THR A 16 24.39 -20.48 31.96
N PRO A 17 24.47 -21.64 31.29
CA PRO A 17 23.47 -22.03 30.31
C PRO A 17 22.15 -22.32 31.04
N ALA A 18 21.14 -21.47 30.82
CA ALA A 18 19.80 -21.72 31.32
C ALA A 18 19.21 -22.94 30.59
N GLN A 19 18.68 -23.85 31.39
CA GLN A 19 18.02 -25.09 30.99
C GLN A 19 16.88 -24.80 30.02
N LYS A 20 16.81 -25.60 28.94
CA LYS A 20 15.64 -25.69 28.07
C LYS A 20 14.44 -26.09 28.92
N GLN A 21 13.57 -25.13 29.22
CA GLN A 21 12.23 -25.43 29.69
C GLN A 21 11.36 -25.76 28.48
N ASN A 22 10.67 -26.89 28.58
CA ASN A 22 9.70 -27.40 27.61
C ASN A 22 8.56 -26.39 27.45
N GLU A 23 8.55 -25.67 26.34
CA GLU A 23 7.32 -25.07 25.81
C GLU A 23 6.52 -26.18 25.10
N SER A 24 5.64 -26.84 25.84
CA SER A 24 4.60 -27.69 25.29
C SER A 24 3.33 -27.48 26.09
N ASN A 25 2.48 -26.56 25.64
CA ASN A 25 1.01 -26.53 25.79
C ASN A 25 0.43 -25.17 25.32
N LEU A 26 0.74 -24.76 24.09
CA LEU A 26 -0.17 -23.90 23.31
C LEU A 26 -0.89 -24.81 22.31
N PRO A 27 -2.21 -24.63 22.07
CA PRO A 27 -2.88 -25.40 21.04
C PRO A 27 -2.13 -25.20 19.73
N LEU A 28 -1.72 -26.29 19.09
CA LEU A 28 -1.15 -26.28 17.76
C LEU A 28 -2.26 -25.81 16.80
N HIS A 29 -2.45 -24.49 16.69
CA HIS A 29 -3.40 -23.95 15.74
C HIS A 29 -2.74 -24.07 14.38
N ASN A 30 -3.07 -25.13 13.66
CA ASN A 30 -2.69 -25.25 12.26
C ASN A 30 -3.15 -23.98 11.55
N PRO A 31 -2.24 -23.23 10.91
CA PRO A 31 -2.64 -22.02 10.21
C PRO A 31 -3.71 -22.37 9.17
N PRO A 32 -4.74 -21.54 9.00
CA PRO A 32 -5.77 -21.79 8.01
C PRO A 32 -5.13 -21.96 6.63
N THR A 33 -5.43 -23.07 5.97
CA THR A 33 -5.01 -23.33 4.59
C THR A 33 -6.02 -22.67 3.65
N PHE A 34 -5.59 -21.68 2.88
CA PHE A 34 -6.43 -21.01 1.89
C PHE A 34 -6.26 -21.66 0.51
N SER A 35 -7.36 -21.86 -0.20
CA SER A 35 -7.35 -22.43 -1.55
C SER A 35 -6.90 -21.44 -2.62
N LYS A 36 -7.03 -20.13 -2.35
CA LYS A 36 -6.58 -19.04 -3.21
C LYS A 36 -5.97 -17.93 -2.35
N THR A 37 -5.07 -17.17 -2.96
CA THR A 37 -4.39 -16.03 -2.34
C THR A 37 -4.36 -14.85 -3.29
N LEU A 38 -4.42 -13.63 -2.75
CA LEU A 38 -4.20 -12.37 -3.43
C LEU A 38 -2.81 -11.86 -3.06
N ARG A 39 -1.93 -11.65 -4.05
CA ARG A 39 -0.67 -10.91 -3.89
C ARG A 39 -0.85 -9.48 -4.40
N LEU A 40 -0.68 -8.54 -3.48
CA LEU A 40 -0.77 -7.11 -3.74
C LEU A 40 0.59 -6.46 -3.51
N PHE A 41 1.08 -5.75 -4.52
CA PHE A 41 2.26 -4.89 -4.43
C PHE A 41 1.85 -3.43 -4.40
N SER A 42 2.64 -2.60 -3.72
CA SER A 42 2.49 -1.14 -3.74
C SER A 42 3.84 -0.46 -3.93
N TRP A 43 3.88 0.54 -4.79
CA TRP A 43 5.11 1.22 -5.16
C TRP A 43 4.87 2.69 -5.56
N ASN A 44 5.42 3.63 -4.78
CA ASN A 44 5.58 4.99 -5.27
C ASN A 44 6.64 4.99 -6.38
N ILE A 45 6.19 5.17 -7.62
CA ILE A 45 7.04 5.04 -8.80
C ILE A 45 7.79 6.34 -9.12
N ASN A 46 7.40 7.44 -8.48
CA ASN A 46 7.96 8.78 -8.65
C ASN A 46 8.09 9.18 -10.15
N GLY A 47 6.96 9.13 -10.83
CA GLY A 47 6.81 9.44 -12.26
C GLY A 47 6.94 8.20 -13.15
N ILE A 48 5.96 8.00 -14.01
CA ILE A 48 5.88 6.81 -14.85
C ILE A 48 6.86 6.80 -16.03
N GLU A 49 7.37 7.96 -16.43
CA GLU A 49 8.11 8.15 -17.67
C GLU A 49 9.29 7.18 -17.89
N PRO A 50 10.13 6.86 -16.89
CA PRO A 50 11.23 5.90 -17.07
C PRO A 50 10.81 4.48 -17.44
N PHE A 51 9.52 4.15 -17.29
CA PHE A 51 8.95 2.82 -17.52
C PHE A 51 8.17 2.73 -18.84
N LEU A 52 8.05 3.84 -19.56
CA LEU A 52 7.38 3.87 -20.85
C LEU A 52 8.37 3.62 -21.99
N PRO A 53 7.92 3.04 -23.11
CA PRO A 53 8.72 3.00 -24.31
C PRO A 53 9.20 4.40 -24.69
N PRO A 54 10.42 4.55 -25.23
CA PRO A 54 10.93 5.85 -25.65
C PRO A 54 9.91 6.52 -26.60
N SER A 55 9.38 7.68 -26.21
CA SER A 55 8.63 8.50 -27.17
C SER A 55 9.59 8.94 -28.28
N ASP A 56 9.20 8.82 -29.55
CA ASP A 56 10.02 9.21 -30.72
C ASP A 56 10.88 10.44 -30.44
N LYS A 57 12.18 10.32 -30.76
CA LYS A 57 13.25 11.24 -30.38
C LYS A 57 12.78 12.70 -30.48
N LYS A 58 12.90 13.46 -29.38
CA LYS A 58 12.77 14.93 -29.42
C LYS A 58 13.65 15.45 -30.56
N ILE A 59 13.09 16.31 -31.40
CA ILE A 59 13.76 16.97 -32.56
C ILE A 59 15.16 17.55 -32.18
N THR A 60 15.41 17.83 -30.90
CA THR A 60 16.71 18.24 -30.37
C THR A 60 17.85 17.25 -30.61
N SER A 61 17.58 15.96 -30.86
CA SER A 61 18.63 15.00 -31.24
C SER A 61 19.22 15.27 -32.63
N PHE A 62 18.54 16.05 -33.47
CA PHE A 62 19.02 16.49 -34.78
C PHE A 62 19.95 17.72 -34.70
N PHE A 63 20.01 18.39 -33.55
CA PHE A 63 20.89 19.53 -33.32
C PHE A 63 22.04 19.13 -32.39
N LYS A 64 22.90 18.20 -32.83
CA LYS A 64 24.19 17.95 -32.17
C LYS A 64 25.24 18.95 -32.69
N PRO A 65 25.89 19.77 -31.83
CA PRO A 65 27.03 20.57 -32.25
C PRO A 65 28.21 19.68 -32.68
N LYS A 66 28.92 20.06 -33.74
CA LYS A 66 29.94 19.26 -34.47
C LYS A 66 31.13 18.72 -33.64
N ASN A 67 31.23 19.02 -32.34
CA ASN A 67 32.41 18.69 -31.52
C ASN A 67 32.28 17.46 -30.59
N SER A 68 31.28 16.60 -30.77
CA SER A 68 31.03 15.49 -29.82
C SER A 68 31.46 14.09 -30.30
N GLN A 69 32.35 13.99 -31.28
CA GLN A 69 32.70 12.69 -31.92
C GLN A 69 33.60 11.75 -31.09
N ASN A 70 34.07 12.13 -29.90
CA ASN A 70 35.06 11.34 -29.13
C ASN A 70 34.63 10.94 -27.70
N GLN A 71 33.34 10.84 -27.39
CA GLN A 71 32.92 10.18 -26.15
C GLN A 71 32.52 8.72 -26.43
N PRO A 72 33.08 7.74 -25.69
CA PRO A 72 32.60 6.37 -25.78
C PRO A 72 31.10 6.34 -25.45
N GLU A 73 30.31 5.72 -26.32
CA GLU A 73 28.89 5.46 -26.07
C GLU A 73 28.79 4.68 -24.77
N LYS A 74 28.46 5.36 -23.67
CA LYS A 74 27.99 4.68 -22.47
C LYS A 74 26.76 3.88 -22.88
N GLU A 75 26.81 2.57 -22.70
CA GLU A 75 25.62 1.74 -22.79
C GLU A 75 24.49 2.42 -22.01
N PRO A 76 23.33 2.65 -22.64
CA PRO A 76 22.21 3.21 -21.92
C PRO A 76 21.91 2.28 -20.74
N PRO A 77 21.72 2.81 -19.52
CA PRO A 77 21.33 1.97 -18.40
C PRO A 77 20.11 1.15 -18.81
N PRO A 78 20.02 -0.14 -18.42
CA PRO A 78 18.89 -0.98 -18.79
C PRO A 78 17.59 -0.25 -18.43
N SER A 79 16.70 -0.10 -19.41
CA SER A 79 15.45 0.62 -19.22
C SER A 79 14.63 -0.07 -18.12
N ALA A 80 14.09 0.72 -17.20
CA ALA A 80 13.21 0.19 -16.18
C ALA A 80 11.95 -0.37 -16.86
N SER A 81 11.48 -1.54 -16.43
CA SER A 81 10.34 -2.22 -17.07
C SER A 81 9.38 -2.75 -16.02
N LEU A 82 8.14 -2.26 -16.06
CA LEU A 82 7.05 -2.78 -15.23
C LEU A 82 6.69 -4.21 -15.61
N ARG A 83 6.70 -4.56 -16.90
CA ARG A 83 6.49 -5.94 -17.36
C ARG A 83 7.53 -6.88 -16.76
N ALA A 84 8.80 -6.49 -16.76
CA ALA A 84 9.87 -7.28 -16.17
C ALA A 84 9.74 -7.40 -14.65
N PHE A 85 9.28 -6.34 -13.97
CA PHE A 85 8.97 -6.38 -12.54
C PHE A 85 7.85 -7.39 -12.26
N LEU A 86 6.73 -7.32 -12.98
CA LEU A 86 5.60 -8.23 -12.83
C LEU A 86 6.02 -9.68 -13.08
N ALA A 87 6.84 -9.95 -14.10
CA ALA A 87 7.36 -11.28 -14.39
C ALA A 87 8.22 -11.84 -13.23
N ARG A 88 9.18 -11.04 -12.72
CA ARG A 88 10.07 -11.47 -11.62
C ARG A 88 9.33 -11.76 -10.32
N HIS A 89 8.19 -11.10 -10.11
CA HIS A 89 7.36 -11.28 -8.92
C HIS A 89 6.18 -12.24 -9.15
N ASN A 90 6.26 -13.09 -10.17
CA ASN A 90 5.27 -14.12 -10.50
C ASN A 90 3.87 -13.58 -10.76
N TRP A 91 3.78 -12.50 -11.54
CA TRP A 91 2.52 -11.92 -12.04
C TRP A 91 1.49 -11.67 -10.92
N PRO A 92 1.78 -10.80 -9.94
CA PRO A 92 0.86 -10.56 -8.82
C PRO A 92 -0.51 -10.10 -9.29
N GLU A 93 -1.57 -10.43 -8.54
CA GLU A 93 -2.94 -10.08 -8.90
C GLU A 93 -3.15 -8.56 -8.97
N VAL A 94 -2.47 -7.79 -8.09
CA VAL A 94 -2.61 -6.34 -8.01
C VAL A 94 -1.26 -5.65 -7.84
N LEU A 95 -1.01 -4.58 -8.61
CA LEU A 95 0.08 -3.64 -8.40
C LEU A 95 -0.46 -2.21 -8.30
N PHE A 96 -0.29 -1.60 -7.13
CA PHE A 96 -0.57 -0.20 -6.86
C PHE A 96 0.66 0.66 -7.17
N LEU A 97 0.45 1.69 -7.99
CA LEU A 97 1.45 2.70 -8.33
C LEU A 97 1.00 4.07 -7.80
N GLN A 98 1.90 4.74 -7.09
CA GLN A 98 1.69 6.10 -6.60
C GLN A 98 2.62 7.09 -7.29
N GLU A 99 2.20 8.37 -7.29
CA GLU A 99 2.96 9.47 -7.87
C GLU A 99 3.29 9.25 -9.36
N VAL A 100 2.32 8.77 -10.13
CA VAL A 100 2.51 8.43 -11.55
C VAL A 100 2.83 9.66 -12.42
N LYS A 101 2.46 10.88 -11.96
CA LYS A 101 2.71 12.17 -12.63
C LYS A 101 2.16 12.23 -14.05
N ILE A 102 1.00 11.60 -14.26
CA ILE A 102 0.25 11.69 -15.51
C ILE A 102 -0.75 12.83 -15.39
N LYS A 103 -0.83 13.68 -16.42
CA LYS A 103 -1.77 14.80 -16.44
C LYS A 103 -3.18 14.26 -16.70
N HIS A 104 -4.19 14.82 -16.05
CA HIS A 104 -5.58 14.53 -16.38
C HIS A 104 -5.87 14.76 -17.88
N GLY A 105 -6.52 13.78 -18.52
CA GLY A 105 -6.79 13.76 -19.96
C GLY A 105 -5.64 13.27 -20.84
N ASP A 106 -4.48 12.89 -20.30
CA ASP A 106 -3.35 12.35 -21.07
C ASP A 106 -3.55 10.86 -21.44
N THR A 107 -4.51 10.61 -22.33
CA THR A 107 -4.89 9.26 -22.79
C THR A 107 -3.76 8.54 -23.51
N LYS A 108 -2.86 9.30 -24.18
CA LYS A 108 -1.69 8.72 -24.85
C LYS A 108 -0.73 8.07 -23.86
N THR A 109 -0.41 8.76 -22.77
CA THR A 109 0.49 8.21 -21.73
C THR A 109 -0.12 6.99 -21.06
N LEU A 110 -1.44 7.00 -20.81
CA LEU A 110 -2.16 5.84 -20.25
C LEU A 110 -2.17 4.65 -21.21
N ALA A 111 -2.41 4.89 -22.51
CA ALA A 111 -2.35 3.84 -23.52
C ALA A 111 -0.93 3.25 -23.66
N SER A 112 0.10 4.11 -23.65
CA SER A 112 1.50 3.67 -23.63
C SER A 112 1.82 2.84 -22.39
N LEU A 113 1.32 3.22 -21.21
CA LEU A 113 1.50 2.46 -19.97
C LEU A 113 0.84 1.09 -20.06
N LEU A 114 -0.43 1.03 -20.47
CA LEU A 114 -1.15 -0.23 -20.63
C LEU A 114 -0.48 -1.14 -21.67
N SER A 115 0.04 -0.57 -22.76
CA SER A 115 0.82 -1.30 -23.75
C SER A 115 2.13 -1.82 -23.16
N ALA A 116 2.86 -1.00 -22.41
CA ALA A 116 4.15 -1.38 -21.81
C ALA A 116 4.04 -2.58 -20.86
N VAL A 117 2.97 -2.67 -20.06
CA VAL A 117 2.76 -3.79 -19.13
C VAL A 117 2.20 -5.06 -19.81
N ASN A 118 1.68 -4.93 -21.03
CA ASN A 118 1.05 -6.01 -21.80
C ASN A 118 1.78 -6.32 -23.12
N THR A 119 3.03 -5.89 -23.26
CA THR A 119 3.90 -6.25 -24.39
C THR A 119 4.87 -7.34 -23.93
N PRO A 120 5.04 -8.44 -24.69
CA PRO A 120 5.99 -9.49 -24.37
C PRO A 120 7.41 -8.97 -24.16
N LEU A 121 8.08 -9.48 -23.12
CA LEU A 121 9.51 -9.19 -22.88
C LEU A 121 10.42 -9.85 -23.92
N ASN A 122 10.02 -11.02 -24.42
CA ASN A 122 10.76 -11.83 -25.37
C ASN A 122 9.80 -12.86 -26.03
N SER A 123 10.33 -13.68 -26.93
CA SER A 123 9.55 -14.69 -27.67
C SER A 123 8.91 -15.78 -26.79
N THR A 124 9.34 -15.94 -25.53
CA THR A 124 8.79 -16.91 -24.58
C THR A 124 7.78 -16.29 -23.60
N ASP A 125 7.60 -14.97 -23.62
CA ASP A 125 6.61 -14.27 -22.79
C ASP A 125 5.24 -14.25 -23.49
N GLU A 126 4.45 -15.29 -23.27
CA GLU A 126 3.10 -15.40 -23.83
C GLU A 126 2.10 -14.48 -23.12
N LEU A 127 1.28 -13.78 -23.92
CA LEU A 127 0.18 -12.96 -23.42
C LEU A 127 -1.04 -13.82 -23.11
N ALA A 128 -1.24 -14.12 -21.84
CA ALA A 128 -2.43 -14.80 -21.32
C ALA A 128 -3.15 -13.92 -20.27
N SER A 129 -4.39 -14.26 -19.91
CA SER A 129 -5.19 -13.46 -18.96
C SER A 129 -4.59 -13.44 -17.55
N ASP A 130 -3.92 -14.53 -17.14
CA ASP A 130 -3.14 -14.68 -15.91
C ASP A 130 -1.76 -13.99 -15.98
N ARG A 131 -1.45 -13.33 -17.09
CA ARG A 131 -0.20 -12.58 -17.32
C ARG A 131 -0.44 -11.27 -18.03
N THR A 132 -1.65 -10.74 -18.05
CA THR A 132 -1.95 -9.41 -18.62
C THR A 132 -2.79 -8.63 -17.65
N TYR A 133 -2.76 -7.31 -17.76
CA TYR A 133 -3.32 -6.39 -16.77
C TYR A 133 -4.31 -5.42 -17.41
N THR A 134 -5.35 -5.07 -16.65
CA THR A 134 -6.16 -3.87 -16.83
C THR A 134 -5.50 -2.69 -16.10
N LEU A 135 -6.00 -1.49 -16.39
CA LEU A 135 -5.47 -0.23 -15.86
C LEU A 135 -6.62 0.63 -15.34
N ASP A 136 -6.64 0.88 -14.04
CA ASP A 136 -7.55 1.81 -13.39
C ASP A 136 -6.74 2.98 -12.83
N THR A 137 -7.10 4.22 -13.14
CA THR A 137 -6.27 5.38 -12.79
C THR A 137 -7.11 6.53 -12.26
N VAL A 138 -6.66 7.14 -11.18
CA VAL A 138 -7.23 8.38 -10.62
C VAL A 138 -6.19 9.48 -10.76
N LEU A 139 -6.48 10.48 -11.59
CA LEU A 139 -5.59 11.59 -11.92
C LEU A 139 -6.06 12.89 -11.24
N PRO A 140 -5.15 13.83 -10.94
CA PRO A 140 -5.51 15.09 -10.30
C PRO A 140 -6.42 15.96 -11.19
N GLU A 141 -7.52 16.43 -10.61
CA GLU A 141 -8.48 17.35 -11.23
C GLU A 141 -8.53 18.72 -10.52
N ASP A 142 -7.90 18.84 -9.35
CA ASP A 142 -7.86 20.06 -8.58
C ASP A 142 -7.14 21.19 -9.34
N LYS A 143 -7.96 22.12 -9.84
CA LYS A 143 -7.52 23.26 -10.64
C LYS A 143 -6.66 24.24 -9.88
N TYR A 144 -6.53 24.18 -8.56
CA TYR A 144 -5.78 25.16 -7.76
C TYR A 144 -4.56 24.56 -7.08
N ASN A 145 -4.65 23.33 -6.60
CA ASN A 145 -3.59 22.68 -5.80
C ASN A 145 -2.73 21.69 -6.60
N ALA A 146 -3.20 21.19 -7.75
CA ALA A 146 -2.46 20.24 -8.60
C ALA A 146 -1.87 20.90 -9.87
N ARG A 147 -1.22 22.07 -9.72
CA ARG A 147 -0.72 22.87 -10.86
C ARG A 147 0.75 22.67 -11.24
N GLY A 148 1.57 22.09 -10.36
CA GLY A 148 3.00 21.92 -10.63
C GLY A 148 3.28 21.06 -11.87
N CYS A 149 4.44 21.27 -12.48
CA CYS A 149 4.90 20.50 -13.64
C CYS A 149 3.88 20.42 -14.80
N GLY A 150 3.05 21.45 -15.00
CA GLY A 150 2.02 21.46 -16.05
C GLY A 150 0.83 20.54 -15.78
N GLY A 151 0.52 20.28 -14.50
CA GLY A 151 -0.52 19.34 -14.07
C GLY A 151 -0.02 17.89 -13.92
N LYS A 152 1.28 17.64 -14.10
CA LYS A 152 1.92 16.34 -13.88
C LYS A 152 2.40 16.22 -12.43
N LEU A 153 1.45 16.18 -11.51
CA LEU A 153 1.68 15.97 -10.10
C LEU A 153 0.83 14.79 -9.62
N TYR A 154 1.30 14.08 -8.60
CA TYR A 154 0.49 13.09 -7.88
C TYR A 154 -0.02 11.96 -8.80
N GLY A 155 -1.29 11.58 -8.67
CA GLY A 155 -1.91 10.51 -9.44
C GLY A 155 -1.62 9.13 -8.86
N VAL A 156 -2.61 8.26 -8.89
CA VAL A 156 -2.47 6.84 -8.56
C VAL A 156 -2.99 5.98 -9.71
N THR A 157 -2.31 4.87 -9.94
CA THR A 157 -2.68 3.87 -10.94
C THR A 157 -2.70 2.50 -10.29
N THR A 158 -3.73 1.73 -10.57
CA THR A 158 -3.90 0.35 -10.13
C THR A 158 -3.88 -0.57 -11.35
N LEU A 159 -2.90 -1.46 -11.38
CA LEU A 159 -2.81 -2.53 -12.36
C LEU A 159 -3.44 -3.79 -11.75
N ILE A 160 -4.43 -4.36 -12.43
CA ILE A 160 -5.13 -5.57 -11.97
C ILE A 160 -4.98 -6.65 -13.03
N ARG A 161 -4.56 -7.85 -12.63
CA ARG A 161 -4.42 -8.98 -13.56
C ARG A 161 -5.79 -9.32 -14.16
N LYS A 162 -5.87 -9.57 -15.48
CA LYS A 162 -7.14 -9.63 -16.20
C LYS A 162 -8.06 -10.74 -15.73
N ASP A 163 -7.51 -11.94 -15.48
CA ASP A 163 -8.25 -13.06 -14.90
C ASP A 163 -8.85 -12.69 -13.53
N PHE A 164 -8.05 -12.08 -12.67
CA PHE A 164 -8.46 -11.64 -11.35
C PHE A 164 -9.52 -10.55 -11.41
N ALA A 165 -9.35 -9.57 -12.29
CA ALA A 165 -10.30 -8.48 -12.50
C ALA A 165 -11.67 -9.03 -12.92
N GLN A 166 -11.69 -9.99 -13.86
CA GLN A 166 -12.93 -10.60 -14.34
C GLN A 166 -13.65 -11.44 -13.29
N GLU A 167 -12.90 -12.14 -12.44
CA GLU A 167 -13.47 -13.06 -11.45
C GLU A 167 -13.91 -12.34 -10.16
N TYR A 168 -13.15 -11.33 -9.70
CA TYR A 168 -13.32 -10.80 -8.34
C TYR A 168 -13.63 -9.31 -8.23
N VAL A 169 -13.25 -8.48 -9.21
CA VAL A 169 -13.37 -7.02 -9.06
C VAL A 169 -14.78 -6.57 -9.38
N VAL A 170 -15.43 -5.92 -8.41
CA VAL A 170 -16.75 -5.29 -8.56
C VAL A 170 -16.61 -3.91 -9.18
N SER A 171 -15.69 -3.12 -8.62
CA SER A 171 -15.45 -1.76 -9.07
C SER A 171 -14.06 -1.29 -8.68
N ALA A 172 -13.52 -0.37 -9.48
CA ALA A 172 -12.40 0.49 -9.12
C ALA A 172 -12.87 1.95 -9.26
N ARG A 173 -12.73 2.74 -8.20
CA ARG A 173 -13.31 4.10 -8.13
C ARG A 173 -12.40 5.09 -7.41
N SER A 174 -12.61 6.36 -7.72
CA SER A 174 -12.10 7.48 -6.92
C SER A 174 -12.99 7.71 -5.68
N VAL A 175 -12.58 8.67 -4.84
CA VAL A 175 -13.37 9.17 -3.72
C VAL A 175 -13.72 10.64 -3.97
N PRO A 176 -14.98 11.08 -3.76
CA PRO A 176 -15.40 12.44 -4.13
C PRO A 176 -14.67 13.56 -3.39
N TRP A 177 -14.13 13.27 -2.21
CA TRP A 177 -13.46 14.26 -1.36
C TRP A 177 -11.98 14.49 -1.74
N ASP A 178 -11.44 13.75 -2.70
CA ASP A 178 -10.06 13.86 -3.18
C ASP A 178 -10.01 14.24 -4.65
N LEU A 179 -9.77 15.52 -4.92
CA LEU A 179 -9.57 16.03 -6.27
C LEU A 179 -8.10 16.02 -6.70
N GLU A 180 -7.17 15.57 -5.84
CA GLU A 180 -5.74 15.51 -6.15
C GLU A 180 -5.30 14.17 -6.74
N GLY A 181 -6.22 13.22 -6.89
CA GLY A 181 -5.97 11.91 -7.50
C GLY A 181 -4.99 11.06 -6.68
N ARG A 182 -5.22 11.01 -5.37
CA ARG A 182 -4.39 10.35 -4.37
C ARG A 182 -4.97 9.03 -3.87
N VAL A 183 -6.26 8.78 -4.13
CA VAL A 183 -6.98 7.60 -3.60
C VAL A 183 -7.73 6.88 -4.70
N CYS A 184 -7.45 5.59 -4.85
CA CYS A 184 -8.25 4.65 -5.62
C CYS A 184 -8.71 3.51 -4.71
N VAL A 185 -9.99 3.17 -4.77
CA VAL A 185 -10.60 2.06 -4.03
C VAL A 185 -11.02 0.98 -5.02
N VAL A 186 -10.56 -0.24 -4.80
CA VAL A 186 -10.98 -1.44 -5.54
C VAL A 186 -11.80 -2.32 -4.61
N GLU A 187 -13.05 -2.57 -4.97
CA GLU A 187 -13.97 -3.40 -4.20
C GLU A 187 -14.08 -4.79 -4.82
N LEU A 188 -13.89 -5.84 -4.02
CA LEU A 188 -13.95 -7.23 -4.47
C LEU A 188 -15.25 -7.91 -4.03
N HIS A 189 -15.71 -8.89 -4.82
CA HIS A 189 -16.80 -9.78 -4.42
C HIS A 189 -16.41 -10.61 -3.18
N PRO A 190 -17.38 -11.02 -2.35
CA PRO A 190 -17.14 -12.03 -1.32
C PRO A 190 -16.60 -13.31 -1.94
N TYR A 191 -15.51 -13.85 -1.39
CA TYR A 191 -15.02 -15.16 -1.82
C TYR A 191 -15.82 -16.26 -1.13
N HIS A 192 -16.35 -17.17 -1.95
CA HIS A 192 -16.99 -18.38 -1.49
C HIS A 192 -16.12 -19.56 -1.92
N PRO A 193 -15.39 -20.22 -0.99
CA PRO A 193 -14.67 -21.42 -1.34
C PRO A 193 -15.65 -22.46 -1.90
N PRO A 194 -15.28 -23.22 -2.95
CA PRO A 194 -16.14 -24.27 -3.47
C PRO A 194 -16.50 -25.24 -2.34
N SER A 195 -17.80 -25.54 -2.20
CA SER A 195 -18.27 -26.49 -1.19
C SER A 195 -17.58 -27.83 -1.40
N PRO A 196 -17.03 -28.49 -0.36
CA PRO A 196 -16.44 -29.82 -0.48
C PRO A 196 -17.45 -30.90 -0.91
N PHE A 197 -18.73 -30.58 -1.04
CA PHE A 197 -19.81 -31.48 -1.47
C PHE A 197 -20.65 -30.89 -2.61
N SER A 198 -20.07 -30.68 -3.79
CA SER A 198 -20.85 -30.58 -5.03
C SER A 198 -20.58 -31.79 -5.92
N PHE A 199 -21.09 -32.95 -5.51
CA PHE A 199 -21.28 -34.04 -6.46
C PHE A 199 -22.43 -33.67 -7.39
N SER A 200 -22.13 -33.65 -8.68
CA SER A 200 -23.11 -33.61 -9.77
C SER A 200 -24.09 -34.76 -9.62
N SER A 201 -25.33 -34.47 -9.20
CA SER A 201 -26.46 -35.35 -9.42
C SER A 201 -27.31 -34.76 -10.54
N SER A 202 -27.31 -35.44 -11.68
CA SER A 202 -28.15 -35.16 -12.84
C SER A 202 -29.64 -35.11 -12.46
N PRO A 203 -30.49 -34.36 -13.21
CA PRO A 203 -31.88 -34.22 -12.87
C PRO A 203 -32.68 -35.44 -13.33
N SER A 204 -33.14 -36.26 -12.39
CA SER A 204 -34.28 -37.15 -12.64
C SER A 204 -35.55 -36.52 -12.08
N SER A 205 -36.50 -36.33 -12.99
CA SER A 205 -37.86 -35.90 -12.77
C SER A 205 -38.63 -36.84 -11.83
N SER A 206 -39.34 -36.29 -10.85
CA SER A 206 -40.73 -36.68 -10.58
C SER A 206 -41.40 -35.73 -9.60
N LEU A 207 -42.62 -35.34 -9.96
CA LEU A 207 -43.58 -34.62 -9.14
C LEU A 207 -44.08 -35.52 -7.99
N SER A 208 -44.19 -34.96 -6.78
CA SER A 208 -45.40 -35.16 -5.98
C SER A 208 -45.54 -34.06 -4.93
N SER A 209 -46.66 -33.36 -5.02
CA SER A 209 -47.27 -32.48 -4.03
C SER A 209 -47.55 -33.19 -2.70
N ASN A 210 -47.23 -32.55 -1.58
CA ASN A 210 -48.12 -32.43 -0.42
C ASN A 210 -47.56 -31.47 0.64
N ASP A 211 -48.16 -30.27 0.64
CA ASP A 211 -48.74 -29.58 1.78
C ASP A 211 -48.29 -29.99 3.20
N ARG A 212 -47.46 -29.16 3.84
CA ARG A 212 -47.49 -28.89 5.30
C ARG A 212 -47.08 -27.45 5.58
N LYS A 213 -48.05 -26.69 6.09
CA LYS A 213 -47.85 -25.45 6.85
C LYS A 213 -47.02 -25.76 8.09
N ASP A 214 -45.86 -25.11 8.23
CA ASP A 214 -45.29 -24.84 9.55
C ASP A 214 -44.80 -23.40 9.61
N LYS A 215 -45.32 -22.71 10.62
CA LYS A 215 -44.86 -21.42 11.11
C LYS A 215 -43.54 -21.70 11.84
N ASP A 216 -42.46 -21.03 11.45
CA ASP A 216 -41.30 -20.92 12.34
C ASP A 216 -40.68 -19.53 12.21
N GLU A 217 -40.62 -18.89 13.37
CA GLU A 217 -40.14 -17.54 13.60
C GLU A 217 -38.61 -17.48 13.51
N GLY A 218 -38.07 -16.35 13.05
CA GLY A 218 -36.80 -15.83 13.58
C GLY A 218 -35.50 -16.59 13.30
N ARG A 219 -35.43 -17.56 12.39
CA ARG A 219 -34.16 -18.21 12.05
C ARG A 219 -33.34 -17.33 11.10
N LYS A 220 -32.46 -16.48 11.66
CA LYS A 220 -31.32 -15.88 10.95
C LYS A 220 -30.65 -16.99 10.14
N ARG A 221 -30.84 -16.96 8.82
CA ARG A 221 -30.07 -17.79 7.87
C ARG A 221 -28.60 -17.54 8.19
N LYS A 222 -27.91 -18.54 8.75
CA LYS A 222 -26.45 -18.59 8.74
C LYS A 222 -26.04 -18.50 7.28
N ARG A 223 -25.65 -17.30 6.84
CA ARG A 223 -25.00 -17.12 5.54
C ARG A 223 -23.77 -18.04 5.55
N GLY A 224 -23.68 -18.92 4.56
CA GLY A 224 -22.63 -19.93 4.44
C GLY A 224 -21.24 -19.32 4.54
N GLY A 225 -20.27 -20.14 4.96
CA GLY A 225 -18.91 -19.75 5.37
C GLY A 225 -18.00 -19.21 4.26
N GLY A 226 -18.43 -18.15 3.58
CA GLY A 226 -17.55 -17.29 2.78
C GLY A 226 -16.87 -16.26 3.67
N TYR A 227 -15.71 -15.77 3.24
CA TYR A 227 -15.03 -14.68 3.91
C TYR A 227 -15.67 -13.34 3.58
N ASN A 228 -15.53 -12.37 4.48
CA ASN A 228 -15.93 -10.99 4.20
C ASN A 228 -15.20 -10.46 2.96
N PRO A 229 -15.88 -9.71 2.08
CA PRO A 229 -15.28 -9.13 0.88
C PRO A 229 -14.13 -8.18 1.24
N LEU A 230 -13.20 -7.98 0.31
CA LEU A 230 -12.06 -7.08 0.49
C LEU A 230 -12.31 -5.75 -0.23
N ALA A 231 -11.90 -4.65 0.40
CA ALA A 231 -11.67 -3.38 -0.27
C ALA A 231 -10.17 -3.06 -0.23
N LEU A 232 -9.57 -2.85 -1.39
CA LEU A 232 -8.14 -2.56 -1.55
C LEU A 232 -7.98 -1.06 -1.87
N LEU A 233 -7.21 -0.34 -1.08
CA LEU A 233 -7.06 1.11 -1.19
C LEU A 233 -5.62 1.47 -1.58
N ASN A 234 -5.46 2.04 -2.77
CA ASN A 234 -4.19 2.56 -3.29
C ASN A 234 -4.04 4.03 -2.91
N ILE A 235 -3.05 4.34 -2.06
CA ILE A 235 -2.94 5.65 -1.40
C ILE A 235 -1.63 6.36 -1.73
N TYR A 236 -1.73 7.61 -2.16
CA TYR A 236 -0.63 8.57 -2.20
C TYR A 236 -0.92 9.77 -1.28
N ALA A 237 -0.64 9.62 0.01
CA ALA A 237 -1.00 10.62 1.01
C ALA A 237 -0.21 11.93 0.83
N VAL A 238 -0.73 12.99 1.43
CA VAL A 238 -0.15 14.33 1.32
C VAL A 238 1.20 14.38 2.06
N ASN A 239 2.28 14.83 1.41
CA ASN A 239 3.58 15.01 2.08
C ASN A 239 3.51 16.06 3.22
N GLY A 240 2.80 17.16 2.97
CA GLY A 240 2.57 18.26 3.90
C GLY A 240 3.70 19.29 3.85
N THR A 241 3.37 20.54 3.54
CA THR A 241 4.32 21.68 3.50
C THR A 241 3.64 22.95 4.04
N SER A 242 4.41 24.00 4.29
CA SER A 242 3.87 25.32 4.66
C SER A 242 3.25 26.08 3.47
N ALA A 243 3.23 25.49 2.27
CA ALA A 243 2.59 26.12 1.12
C ALA A 243 1.09 26.31 1.36
N PRO A 244 0.47 27.39 0.85
CA PRO A 244 -0.97 27.57 0.96
C PRO A 244 -1.74 26.42 0.32
N TYR A 245 -2.81 25.98 0.97
CA TYR A 245 -3.83 25.12 0.40
C TYR A 245 -5.07 25.95 0.05
N ARG A 246 -5.60 25.75 -1.15
CA ARG A 246 -6.73 26.50 -1.68
C ARG A 246 -7.97 25.63 -1.70
N SER A 247 -9.15 26.19 -1.42
CA SER A 247 -10.42 25.50 -1.66
C SER A 247 -10.51 25.11 -3.14
N PRO A 248 -10.76 23.83 -3.46
CA PRO A 248 -10.92 23.38 -4.84
C PRO A 248 -12.09 24.05 -5.58
N GLU A 249 -13.09 24.53 -4.84
CA GLU A 249 -14.31 25.16 -5.38
C GLU A 249 -14.08 26.64 -5.69
N THR A 250 -13.44 27.37 -4.77
CA THR A 250 -13.36 28.84 -4.82
C THR A 250 -11.98 29.39 -5.14
N GLY A 251 -10.92 28.58 -5.00
CA GLY A 251 -9.53 29.01 -5.14
C GLY A 251 -8.98 29.87 -3.99
N LYS A 252 -9.83 30.21 -3.00
CA LYS A 252 -9.43 30.94 -1.79
C LYS A 252 -8.50 30.11 -0.93
N ILE A 253 -7.51 30.75 -0.30
CA ILE A 253 -6.63 30.07 0.65
C ILE A 253 -7.46 29.73 1.90
N VAL A 254 -7.47 28.46 2.29
CA VAL A 254 -8.22 27.95 3.46
C VAL A 254 -7.33 27.32 4.51
N GLY A 255 -6.01 27.34 4.29
CA GLY A 255 -5.01 26.79 5.20
C GLY A 255 -3.70 26.52 4.49
N THR A 256 -2.94 25.57 5.00
CA THR A 256 -1.67 25.09 4.45
C THR A 256 -1.77 23.64 3.98
N ARG A 257 -0.76 23.16 3.26
CA ARG A 257 -0.65 21.73 2.90
C ARG A 257 -0.49 20.84 4.13
N HIS A 258 -0.01 21.37 5.25
CA HIS A 258 -0.01 20.66 6.53
C HIS A 258 -1.41 20.43 7.07
N ASP A 259 -2.27 21.45 7.06
CA ASP A 259 -3.68 21.31 7.48
C ASP A 259 -4.42 20.34 6.58
N HIS A 260 -4.17 20.42 5.26
CA HIS A 260 -4.75 19.49 4.30
C HIS A 260 -4.31 18.04 4.54
N LYS A 261 -3.07 17.79 4.98
CA LYS A 261 -2.61 16.44 5.33
C LYS A 261 -3.40 15.85 6.51
N LEU A 262 -3.61 16.63 7.57
CA LEU A 262 -4.40 16.18 8.73
C LEU A 262 -5.86 15.90 8.35
N ALA A 263 -6.45 16.75 7.50
CA ALA A 263 -7.78 16.54 6.96
C ALA A 263 -7.85 15.29 6.06
N PHE A 264 -6.83 15.05 5.24
CA PHE A 264 -6.70 13.85 4.41
C PHE A 264 -6.67 12.58 5.25
N HIS A 265 -5.90 12.55 6.35
CA HIS A 265 -5.90 11.41 7.28
C HIS A 265 -7.30 11.12 7.82
N SER A 266 -8.05 12.15 8.23
CA SER A 266 -9.42 11.96 8.73
C SER A 266 -10.33 11.37 7.65
N ARG A 267 -10.32 11.94 6.44
CA ARG A 267 -11.16 11.48 5.33
C ARG A 267 -10.82 10.06 4.88
N LEU A 268 -9.53 9.70 4.86
CA LEU A 268 -9.09 8.34 4.55
C LEU A 268 -9.56 7.35 5.61
N ARG A 269 -9.42 7.69 6.90
CA ARG A 269 -9.93 6.87 8.00
C ARG A 269 -11.44 6.67 7.88
N ASP A 270 -12.19 7.75 7.67
CA ASP A 270 -13.65 7.71 7.59
C ASP A 270 -14.13 6.88 6.40
N GLU A 271 -13.44 6.93 5.26
CA GLU A 271 -13.72 6.05 4.11
C GLU A 271 -13.46 4.57 4.45
N CYS A 272 -12.39 4.26 5.20
CA CYS A 272 -12.11 2.89 5.64
C CYS A 272 -13.18 2.37 6.62
N LEU A 273 -13.58 3.20 7.59
CA LEU A 273 -14.64 2.87 8.55
C LEU A 273 -15.97 2.62 7.83
N ARG A 274 -16.34 3.49 6.88
CA ARG A 274 -17.55 3.33 6.06
C ARG A 274 -17.53 2.02 5.25
N LEU A 275 -16.38 1.63 4.72
CA LEU A 275 -16.22 0.34 4.03
C LEU A 275 -16.40 -0.84 5.01
N GLN A 276 -15.84 -0.75 6.22
CA GLN A 276 -16.02 -1.77 7.25
C GLN A 276 -17.49 -1.89 7.72
N GLU A 277 -18.18 -0.77 7.90
CA GLU A 277 -19.62 -0.73 8.18
C GLU A 277 -20.43 -1.38 7.04
N GLY A 278 -19.97 -1.24 5.80
CA GLY A 278 -20.50 -1.92 4.62
C GLY A 278 -20.19 -3.42 4.54
N GLY A 279 -19.44 -3.97 5.51
CA GLY A 279 -19.10 -5.39 5.59
C GLY A 279 -17.77 -5.77 4.92
N PHE A 280 -17.00 -4.80 4.41
CA PHE A 280 -15.69 -5.08 3.84
C PHE A 280 -14.62 -5.26 4.94
N GLN A 281 -13.62 -6.06 4.63
CA GLN A 281 -12.30 -5.93 5.26
C GLN A 281 -11.42 -5.04 4.38
N VAL A 282 -10.64 -4.15 4.98
CA VAL A 282 -9.84 -3.18 4.22
C VAL A 282 -8.37 -3.59 4.19
N VAL A 283 -7.74 -3.38 3.04
CA VAL A 283 -6.29 -3.41 2.84
C VAL A 283 -5.88 -2.06 2.30
N VAL A 284 -5.19 -1.26 3.10
CA VAL A 284 -4.66 0.04 2.68
C VAL A 284 -3.18 -0.11 2.39
N ALA A 285 -2.76 0.28 1.18
CA ALA A 285 -1.38 0.17 0.73
C ALA A 285 -0.96 1.39 -0.08
N GLY A 286 0.23 1.92 0.18
CA GLY A 286 0.71 3.09 -0.52
C GLY A 286 1.80 3.86 0.20
N ASP A 287 2.13 5.04 -0.33
CA ASP A 287 2.98 6.04 0.31
C ASP A 287 2.11 6.93 1.22
N LEU A 288 2.25 6.74 2.53
CA LEU A 288 1.50 7.48 3.54
C LEU A 288 2.24 8.75 3.97
N ASN A 289 3.47 8.96 3.50
CA ASN A 289 4.32 10.08 3.89
C ASN A 289 4.46 10.22 5.42
N VAL A 290 4.40 9.12 6.17
CA VAL A 290 4.54 9.06 7.63
C VAL A 290 5.33 7.82 8.03
N ALA A 291 6.50 8.04 8.63
CA ALA A 291 7.22 7.02 9.40
C ALA A 291 6.63 6.99 10.82
N ARG A 292 6.15 5.84 11.29
CA ARG A 292 5.32 5.75 12.51
C ARG A 292 6.11 5.84 13.81
N GLY A 293 7.26 5.18 13.86
CA GLY A 293 8.05 5.02 15.09
C GLY A 293 9.57 5.07 14.86
N GLU A 294 10.33 4.90 15.95
CA GLU A 294 11.81 4.99 15.93
C GLU A 294 12.45 4.05 14.90
N GLY A 295 11.92 2.85 14.74
CA GLY A 295 12.41 1.85 13.80
C GLY A 295 12.18 2.19 12.32
N ASP A 296 11.37 3.21 12.02
CA ASP A 296 10.96 3.60 10.67
C ASP A 296 11.81 4.70 10.05
N GLY A 297 12.91 5.13 10.70
CA GLY A 297 13.82 6.12 10.12
C GLY A 297 15.30 5.82 10.44
N PHE A 298 16.19 6.10 9.49
CA PHE A 298 17.65 5.99 9.62
C PHE A 298 18.34 7.25 9.08
N PRO A 299 19.41 7.75 9.75
CA PRO A 299 20.00 7.25 10.99
C PRO A 299 19.09 7.41 12.22
N ARG A 300 18.10 8.31 12.14
CA ARG A 300 17.08 8.54 13.17
C ARG A 300 15.76 8.91 12.51
N LEU A 301 14.67 8.75 13.26
CA LEU A 301 13.35 9.25 12.85
C LEU A 301 13.36 10.78 12.68
N ARG A 302 12.77 11.29 11.60
CA ARG A 302 12.68 12.73 11.34
C ARG A 302 11.76 13.43 12.34
N THR A 303 12.25 14.47 12.99
CA THR A 303 11.49 15.30 13.94
C THR A 303 11.43 16.77 13.56
N PHE A 304 12.23 17.19 12.58
CA PHE A 304 12.23 18.55 12.04
C PHE A 304 11.83 18.57 10.55
N PRO A 305 10.95 19.49 10.12
CA PRO A 305 10.19 20.44 10.96
C PRO A 305 9.25 19.72 11.94
N ARG A 306 8.86 20.42 13.03
CA ARG A 306 7.97 19.91 14.09
C ARG A 306 6.70 19.25 13.55
N GLN A 307 6.25 19.69 12.38
CA GLN A 307 5.09 19.14 11.71
C GLN A 307 5.18 17.65 11.39
N HIS A 308 6.39 17.08 11.19
CA HIS A 308 6.53 15.62 11.07
C HIS A 308 6.03 14.90 12.32
N CYS A 309 6.31 15.44 13.51
CA CYS A 309 5.82 14.88 14.76
C CYS A 309 4.30 15.02 14.87
N VAL A 310 3.73 16.20 14.55
CA VAL A 310 2.29 16.43 14.59
C VAL A 310 1.54 15.48 13.65
N ASN A 311 1.98 15.36 12.40
CA ASN A 311 1.38 14.47 11.41
C ASN A 311 1.45 13.00 11.84
N ARG A 312 2.52 12.60 12.51
CA ARG A 312 2.73 11.23 12.99
C ARG A 312 1.82 10.90 14.16
N VAL A 313 1.66 11.81 15.12
CA VAL A 313 0.69 11.63 16.23
C VAL A 313 -0.72 11.50 15.68
N ASP A 314 -1.11 12.41 14.78
CA ASP A 314 -2.41 12.40 14.14
C ASP A 314 -2.68 11.11 13.35
N PHE A 315 -1.70 10.66 12.56
CA PHE A 315 -1.79 9.42 11.80
C PHE A 315 -1.91 8.20 12.74
N ASN A 316 -1.01 8.07 13.72
CA ASN A 316 -1.01 6.93 14.64
C ASN A 316 -2.32 6.85 15.45
N GLY A 317 -2.83 7.98 15.95
CA GLY A 317 -4.07 8.02 16.72
C GLY A 317 -5.34 7.78 15.90
N LYS A 318 -5.32 8.02 14.58
CA LYS A 318 -6.47 7.77 13.70
C LYS A 318 -6.54 6.34 13.17
N PHE A 319 -5.39 5.72 12.92
CA PHE A 319 -5.34 4.47 12.18
C PHE A 319 -5.02 3.24 13.04
N PHE A 320 -4.40 3.39 14.21
CA PHE A 320 -3.89 2.24 14.97
C PHE A 320 -4.27 2.34 16.45
N GLY A 321 -4.74 1.24 17.04
CA GLY A 321 -5.00 1.14 18.47
C GLY A 321 -3.73 1.01 19.32
N GLY A 322 -3.89 1.04 20.65
CA GLY A 322 -2.78 1.01 21.60
C GLY A 322 -1.79 -0.16 21.40
N GLU A 323 -2.31 -1.36 21.11
CA GLU A 323 -1.49 -2.57 20.90
C GLU A 323 -0.55 -2.43 19.69
N ASP A 324 -1.08 -2.00 18.54
CA ASP A 324 -0.29 -1.85 17.31
C ASP A 324 0.69 -0.68 17.42
N ASN A 325 0.27 0.42 18.05
CA ASN A 325 1.15 1.55 18.35
C ASN A 325 2.33 1.14 19.25
N ALA A 326 2.07 0.35 20.30
CA ALA A 326 3.14 -0.19 21.15
C ALA A 326 4.10 -1.09 20.35
N ARG A 327 3.55 -1.97 19.50
CA ARG A 327 4.33 -2.87 18.64
C ARG A 327 5.26 -2.10 17.70
N ALA A 328 4.75 -1.03 17.09
CA ALA A 328 5.50 -0.18 16.18
C ALA A 328 6.46 0.80 16.87
N ARG A 329 6.45 0.88 18.21
CA ARG A 329 7.08 1.98 18.97
C ARG A 329 6.68 3.33 18.38
N ALA A 330 5.40 3.44 18.08
CA ALA A 330 4.80 4.58 17.41
C ALA A 330 4.91 5.81 18.32
N TYR A 331 5.18 6.96 17.72
CA TYR A 331 5.10 8.22 18.44
C TYR A 331 3.64 8.68 18.46
N VAL A 332 3.02 8.58 19.65
CA VAL A 332 1.58 8.80 19.86
C VAL A 332 1.23 10.10 20.61
N GLY A 333 2.23 10.95 20.91
CA GLY A 333 2.02 12.17 21.69
C GLY A 333 1.72 11.85 23.15
N ASP A 334 1.15 12.81 23.89
CA ASP A 334 0.68 12.57 25.26
C ASP A 334 -0.48 11.56 25.22
N SER A 335 -0.37 10.49 26.00
CA SER A 335 -1.21 9.27 25.96
C SER A 335 -2.73 9.53 26.01
N ASP A 336 -3.15 10.64 26.62
CA ASP A 336 -4.56 10.98 26.81
C ASP A 336 -5.32 11.19 25.48
N GLY A 337 -4.65 11.57 24.39
CA GLY A 337 -5.30 11.83 23.10
C GLY A 337 -5.66 10.56 22.31
N VAL A 338 -4.80 9.54 22.37
CA VAL A 338 -4.99 8.27 21.62
C VAL A 338 -6.00 7.38 22.32
N ASP A 339 -5.92 7.30 23.66
CA ASP A 339 -6.90 6.56 24.46
C ASP A 339 -8.32 7.11 24.28
N ASN A 340 -8.50 8.42 24.08
CA ASN A 340 -9.80 9.03 23.84
C ASN A 340 -10.30 8.80 22.40
N ALA A 341 -9.43 8.84 21.38
CA ALA A 341 -9.85 8.55 20.00
C ALA A 341 -10.29 7.08 19.83
N GLU A 342 -9.61 6.14 20.49
CA GLU A 342 -9.97 4.73 20.53
C GLU A 342 -11.30 4.52 21.29
N LYS A 343 -11.46 5.13 22.47
CA LYS A 343 -12.70 5.05 23.27
C LYS A 343 -13.92 5.71 22.61
N GLU A 344 -13.72 6.72 21.77
CA GLU A 344 -14.80 7.38 21.04
C GLU A 344 -15.16 6.71 19.71
N GLY A 345 -14.55 5.56 19.38
CA GLY A 345 -14.82 4.85 18.11
C GLY A 345 -14.35 5.61 16.88
N ARG A 346 -13.39 6.53 17.04
CA ARG A 346 -12.84 7.40 15.98
C ARG A 346 -11.47 6.92 15.48
N CYS A 347 -11.04 5.73 15.87
CA CYS A 347 -9.84 5.05 15.39
C CYS A 347 -10.23 3.90 14.48
N LEU A 348 -9.49 3.68 13.39
CA LEU A 348 -9.68 2.51 12.50
C LEU A 348 -9.29 1.20 13.20
N ASP A 349 -8.39 1.28 14.17
CA ASP A 349 -7.80 0.14 14.86
C ASP A 349 -7.23 -0.92 13.89
N ALA A 350 -6.48 -0.44 12.90
CA ALA A 350 -5.83 -1.28 11.90
C ALA A 350 -4.54 -1.94 12.44
N VAL A 351 -4.04 -2.90 11.67
CA VAL A 351 -2.77 -3.59 11.93
C VAL A 351 -1.75 -3.25 10.85
N ASP A 352 -0.61 -2.67 11.23
CA ASP A 352 0.54 -2.49 10.34
C ASP A 352 1.22 -3.83 10.11
N VAL A 353 1.00 -4.38 8.92
CA VAL A 353 1.32 -5.79 8.62
C VAL A 353 2.82 -6.07 8.77
N TRP A 354 3.67 -5.13 8.34
CA TRP A 354 5.13 -5.29 8.47
C TRP A 354 5.55 -5.35 9.94
N ARG A 355 5.03 -4.43 10.78
CA ARG A 355 5.35 -4.42 12.21
C ARG A 355 4.75 -5.60 12.96
N ALA A 356 3.58 -6.08 12.53
CA ALA A 356 2.95 -7.27 13.08
C ALA A 356 3.76 -8.54 12.83
N MET A 357 4.28 -8.73 11.61
CA MET A 357 4.99 -9.95 11.23
C MET A 357 6.50 -9.92 11.55
N HIS A 358 7.15 -8.75 11.45
CA HIS A 358 8.62 -8.62 11.56
C HIS A 358 9.07 -7.85 12.80
N GLY A 359 8.12 -7.42 13.65
CA GLY A 359 8.40 -6.72 14.90
C GLY A 359 9.32 -5.51 14.72
N LYS A 360 10.50 -5.57 15.35
CA LYS A 360 11.48 -4.48 15.40
C LYS A 360 12.46 -4.45 14.22
N GLU A 361 12.31 -5.35 13.25
CA GLU A 361 13.19 -5.37 12.07
C GLU A 361 13.17 -4.02 11.36
N ARG A 362 14.36 -3.51 11.03
CA ARG A 362 14.52 -2.23 10.34
C ARG A 362 14.69 -2.48 8.86
N ARG A 363 13.78 -1.91 8.07
CA ARG A 363 13.76 -1.98 6.61
C ARG A 363 13.00 -0.78 6.09
N TYR A 364 13.44 -0.22 4.97
CA TYR A 364 12.99 1.11 4.54
C TYR A 364 12.45 1.08 3.14
N THR A 365 11.63 2.08 2.84
CA THR A 365 10.96 2.20 1.55
C THR A 365 11.45 3.42 0.82
N TYR A 366 11.64 4.55 1.52
CA TYR A 366 12.17 5.78 0.94
C TYR A 366 13.69 5.94 1.13
N HIS A 367 14.38 6.20 0.03
CA HIS A 367 15.81 6.47 -0.06
C HIS A 367 16.05 7.76 -0.85
N PRO A 368 16.40 8.89 -0.19
CA PRO A 368 16.62 10.17 -0.85
C PRO A 368 17.70 10.04 -1.94
N ARG A 369 17.41 10.59 -3.13
CA ARG A 369 18.35 10.57 -4.26
C ARG A 369 19.66 11.32 -4.01
N THR A 370 19.68 12.20 -3.02
CA THR A 370 20.86 12.97 -2.61
C THR A 370 21.86 12.15 -1.80
N SER A 371 21.46 10.95 -1.36
CA SER A 371 22.31 10.06 -0.59
C SER A 371 23.43 9.49 -1.46
N LYS A 372 24.68 9.58 -1.01
CA LYS A 372 25.86 9.06 -1.70
C LYS A 372 25.96 7.54 -1.58
N LYS A 373 25.49 6.97 -0.47
CA LYS A 373 25.48 5.53 -0.22
C LYS A 373 24.06 5.04 0.06
N TRP A 374 23.74 3.85 -0.46
CA TRP A 374 22.50 3.16 -0.13
C TRP A 374 22.38 2.98 1.38
N GLY A 375 21.20 3.23 1.94
CA GLY A 375 20.97 2.98 3.36
C GLY A 375 21.49 4.06 4.31
N GLU A 376 22.14 5.15 3.83
CA GLU A 376 22.73 6.14 4.75
C GLU A 376 21.71 7.12 5.37
N SER A 377 20.58 7.30 4.70
CA SER A 377 19.44 8.09 5.16
C SER A 377 18.18 7.50 4.56
N CYS A 378 17.25 7.00 5.37
CA CYS A 378 16.09 6.27 4.87
C CYS A 378 14.88 6.44 5.78
N ASP A 379 13.68 6.26 5.24
CA ASP A 379 12.45 6.17 6.03
C ASP A 379 11.56 5.04 5.51
N ARG A 380 10.77 4.43 6.39
CA ARG A 380 9.65 3.55 6.01
C ARG A 380 8.38 4.39 6.05
N VAL A 381 7.99 4.90 4.89
CA VAL A 381 6.81 5.77 4.71
C VAL A 381 5.74 5.13 3.83
N ASP A 382 6.11 4.05 3.13
CA ASP A 382 5.18 3.20 2.41
C ASP A 382 4.74 2.08 3.36
N LEU A 383 3.43 1.97 3.58
CA LEU A 383 2.85 1.04 4.54
C LEU A 383 1.79 0.18 3.86
N ILE A 384 1.66 -1.05 4.37
CA ILE A 384 0.45 -1.86 4.21
C ILE A 384 -0.15 -2.06 5.60
N PHE A 385 -1.39 -1.62 5.78
CA PHE A 385 -2.15 -1.91 6.98
C PHE A 385 -3.54 -2.44 6.63
N VAL A 386 -4.07 -3.29 7.51
CA VAL A 386 -5.33 -4.01 7.29
C VAL A 386 -6.29 -3.79 8.43
N SER A 387 -7.60 -3.98 8.19
CA SER A 387 -8.56 -4.01 9.29
C SER A 387 -8.21 -5.12 10.28
N ARG A 388 -8.45 -4.88 11.58
CA ARG A 388 -8.21 -5.87 12.64
C ARG A 388 -8.89 -7.20 12.37
N GLY A 389 -10.13 -7.19 11.87
CA GLY A 389 -10.84 -8.42 11.49
C GLY A 389 -10.15 -9.25 10.40
N LEU A 390 -9.44 -8.61 9.45
CA LEU A 390 -8.68 -9.33 8.42
C LEU A 390 -7.45 -10.00 9.02
N TRP A 391 -6.78 -9.30 9.93
CA TRP A 391 -5.64 -9.83 10.67
C TRP A 391 -6.04 -11.00 11.59
N GLU A 392 -7.06 -10.81 12.43
CA GLU A 392 -7.52 -11.81 13.41
C GLU A 392 -8.10 -13.06 12.76
N SER A 393 -8.66 -12.95 11.56
CA SER A 393 -9.10 -14.12 10.78
C SER A 393 -7.95 -14.95 10.20
N GLY A 394 -6.69 -14.54 10.41
CA GLY A 394 -5.50 -15.26 9.94
C GLY A 394 -5.32 -15.19 8.42
N ARG A 395 -6.02 -14.26 7.75
CA ARG A 395 -5.98 -14.13 6.28
C ARG A 395 -4.73 -13.44 5.78
N VAL A 396 -3.98 -12.73 6.60
CA VAL A 396 -2.69 -12.16 6.17
C VAL A 396 -1.61 -13.23 6.28
N ILE A 397 -1.13 -13.71 5.12
CA ILE A 397 -0.26 -14.88 5.01
C ILE A 397 1.22 -14.47 5.06
N ALA A 398 1.57 -13.40 4.34
CA ALA A 398 2.95 -12.94 4.23
C ALA A 398 3.02 -11.46 3.84
N THR A 399 4.19 -10.84 4.06
CA THR A 399 4.50 -9.47 3.64
C THR A 399 5.99 -9.30 3.44
N GLY A 400 6.39 -8.30 2.66
CA GLY A 400 7.79 -7.92 2.51
C GLY A 400 8.00 -6.50 2.03
N ILE A 401 9.24 -6.05 2.18
CA ILE A 401 9.76 -4.79 1.62
C ILE A 401 10.93 -5.14 0.71
N LEU A 402 10.88 -4.71 -0.55
CA LEU A 402 11.91 -4.97 -1.55
C LEU A 402 13.05 -3.93 -1.46
N ASP A 403 13.66 -3.80 -0.29
CA ASP A 403 14.65 -2.78 0.07
C ASP A 403 16.02 -3.02 -0.60
N SER A 404 16.10 -2.84 -1.92
CA SER A 404 17.34 -2.90 -2.70
C SER A 404 17.35 -1.88 -3.85
N PRO A 405 18.54 -1.45 -4.32
CA PRO A 405 18.65 -0.56 -5.47
C PRO A 405 18.00 -1.11 -6.74
N GLN A 406 18.07 -2.44 -6.96
CA GLN A 406 17.50 -3.10 -8.12
C GLN A 406 15.97 -3.00 -8.13
N GLU A 407 15.34 -3.29 -7.00
CA GLU A 407 13.88 -3.28 -6.88
C GLU A 407 13.30 -1.87 -6.81
N ARG A 408 14.01 -0.93 -6.17
CA ARG A 408 13.68 0.50 -6.20
C ARG A 408 13.73 1.09 -7.61
N GLY A 409 14.57 0.54 -8.49
CA GLY A 409 14.74 1.01 -9.85
C GLY A 409 15.04 2.52 -9.92
N PRO A 410 14.39 3.27 -10.84
CA PRO A 410 14.60 4.71 -10.99
C PRO A 410 13.83 5.56 -9.97
N SER A 411 12.96 4.97 -9.15
CA SER A 411 12.26 5.68 -8.08
C SER A 411 13.22 6.01 -6.92
N ASP A 412 12.77 6.81 -5.97
CA ASP A 412 13.33 6.91 -4.62
C ASP A 412 12.61 6.02 -3.59
N HIS A 413 11.53 5.33 -3.98
CA HIS A 413 10.82 4.37 -3.15
C HIS A 413 11.02 2.92 -3.61
N ALA A 414 11.17 2.01 -2.65
CA ALA A 414 11.20 0.57 -2.85
C ALA A 414 9.79 -0.02 -2.73
N PRO A 415 9.41 -1.00 -3.57
CA PRO A 415 8.11 -1.65 -3.47
C PRO A 415 7.91 -2.43 -2.16
N ILE A 416 6.67 -2.46 -1.69
CA ILE A 416 6.19 -3.30 -0.58
C ILE A 416 5.11 -4.26 -1.07
N TRP A 417 4.88 -5.36 -0.36
CA TRP A 417 3.84 -6.31 -0.75
C TRP A 417 3.20 -7.04 0.43
N VAL A 418 1.98 -7.53 0.20
CA VAL A 418 1.24 -8.40 1.12
C VAL A 418 0.60 -9.54 0.34
N GLU A 419 0.49 -10.69 1.00
CA GLU A 419 -0.28 -11.84 0.53
C GLU A 419 -1.44 -12.09 1.48
N VAL A 420 -2.65 -12.17 0.91
CA VAL A 420 -3.90 -12.31 1.65
C VAL A 420 -4.65 -13.55 1.17
N GLY A 421 -5.01 -14.43 2.09
CA GLY A 421 -5.89 -15.57 1.85
C GLY A 421 -7.27 -15.12 1.40
N MET A 422 -7.74 -15.68 0.30
CA MET A 422 -9.07 -15.40 -0.25
C MET A 422 -10.10 -16.40 0.21
#